data_AF-A0A243P9D6-F1
#
_entry.id   AF-A0A243P9D6-F1
#
_cell.length_a   1.000
_cell.length_b   1.000
_cell.length_c   1.000
_cell.angle_alpha   90.00
_cell.angle_beta   90.00
_cell.angle_gamma   90.00
#
_symmetry.space_group_name_H-M   'P 1'
#
loop_
_entity.id
_entity.type
_entity.pdbx_description
1 polymer ?
#
loop_
_entity_poly.entity_id
_entity_poly.type
_entity_poly.pdbx_seq_one_letter_code
_entity_poly.pdbx_strand_id
1 'polypeptide(L)'
;MKPVLKRPCDECPWRRDHPAGWLGGYRPGDFTQQILFDGPPLPCHKTIPGDGTDARAMCAGALIFMRNCAKGAHHPDYGDALETVAPDTETVFQWSQEFLDHHNARRTGSKVPAAGSANGRKSLPTGDTTGG
;
A
#
# COMPACT_ATOMS: atom_id res chain seq x y z
N MET A 1 -15.04 4.89 -10.80
CA MET A 1 -13.67 4.70 -11.30
C MET A 1 -13.19 3.28 -10.99
N LYS A 2 -13.17 2.39 -11.97
CA LYS A 2 -12.63 1.02 -11.84
C LYS A 2 -11.14 1.01 -12.18
N PRO A 3 -10.31 0.11 -11.63
CA PRO A 3 -8.91 0.05 -12.01
C PRO A 3 -8.79 -0.67 -13.36
N VAL A 4 -7.98 -0.11 -14.25
CA VAL A 4 -7.63 -0.76 -15.54
C VAL A 4 -6.66 -1.91 -15.30
N LEU A 5 -5.77 -1.75 -14.33
CA LEU A 5 -4.80 -2.76 -13.94
C LEU A 5 -5.32 -3.59 -12.76
N LYS A 6 -4.94 -4.87 -12.71
CA LYS A 6 -5.24 -5.80 -11.60
C LYS A 6 -4.07 -6.01 -10.65
N ARG A 7 -2.89 -5.53 -11.05
CA ARG A 7 -1.62 -5.60 -10.34
C ARG A 7 -1.02 -4.21 -10.30
N PRO A 8 -0.15 -3.89 -9.33
CA PRO A 8 0.56 -2.61 -9.34
C PRO A 8 1.33 -2.47 -10.66
N CYS A 9 1.34 -1.27 -11.26
CA CYS A 9 2.25 -1.01 -12.38
C CYS A 9 3.71 -1.06 -11.92
N ASP A 10 4.62 -1.22 -12.86
CA ASP A 10 6.08 -1.18 -12.70
C ASP A 10 6.57 0.03 -11.88
N GLU A 11 5.98 1.20 -12.08
CA GLU A 11 6.32 2.45 -11.39
C GLU A 11 5.41 2.75 -10.19
N CYS A 12 4.69 1.77 -9.66
CA CYS A 12 3.73 2.02 -8.59
C CYS A 12 4.44 2.29 -7.25
N PRO A 13 4.16 3.42 -6.57
CA PRO A 13 4.83 3.77 -5.31
C PRO A 13 4.46 2.84 -4.15
N TRP A 14 3.38 2.06 -4.29
CA TRP A 14 2.94 1.08 -3.31
C TRP A 14 3.70 -0.24 -3.39
N ARG A 15 4.57 -0.43 -4.40
CA ARG A 15 5.40 -1.63 -4.50
C ARG A 15 6.55 -1.58 -3.50
N ARG A 16 6.85 -2.74 -2.90
CA ARG A 16 7.97 -2.88 -1.95
C ARG A 16 9.33 -2.61 -2.57
N ASP A 17 9.49 -2.86 -3.87
CA ASP A 17 10.73 -2.65 -4.63
C ASP A 17 10.76 -1.32 -5.41
N HIS A 18 9.74 -0.46 -5.25
CA HIS A 18 9.76 0.87 -5.86
C HIS A 18 10.92 1.71 -5.30
N PRO A 19 11.62 2.54 -6.10
CA PRO A 19 12.65 3.42 -5.59
C PRO A 19 12.13 4.33 -4.46
N ALA A 20 12.77 4.27 -3.28
CA ALA A 20 12.41 5.10 -2.14
C ALA A 20 12.50 6.60 -2.48
N GLY A 21 11.56 7.39 -1.94
CA GLY A 21 11.57 8.86 -1.98
C GLY A 21 11.11 9.50 -3.28
N TRP A 22 10.83 8.73 -4.34
CA TRP A 22 10.29 9.25 -5.60
C TRP A 22 8.75 9.20 -5.57
N LEU A 23 8.10 10.30 -5.16
CA LEU A 23 6.64 10.41 -5.09
C LEU A 23 6.10 11.63 -5.85
N GLY A 24 6.81 12.12 -6.87
CA GLY A 24 6.32 13.24 -7.70
C GLY A 24 6.09 14.55 -6.94
N GLY A 25 6.84 14.80 -5.87
CA GLY A 25 6.72 16.01 -5.04
C GLY A 25 5.77 15.89 -3.84
N TYR A 26 4.97 14.84 -3.77
CA TYR A 26 4.06 14.58 -2.64
C TYR A 26 4.78 13.97 -1.45
N ARG A 27 4.22 14.13 -0.24
CA ARG A 27 4.76 13.50 0.97
C ARG A 27 4.23 12.06 1.08
N PRO A 28 5.03 11.11 1.62
CA PRO A 28 4.54 9.75 1.86
C PRO A 28 3.28 9.70 2.74
N GLY A 29 3.18 10.62 3.71
CA GLY A 29 2.00 10.75 4.59
C GLY A 29 0.72 11.01 3.80
N ASP A 30 0.77 11.89 2.81
CA ASP A 30 -0.39 12.30 2.00
C ASP A 30 -0.99 11.08 1.28
N PHE A 31 -0.15 10.20 0.73
CA PHE A 31 -0.58 8.93 0.11
C PHE A 31 -1.32 8.03 1.10
N THR A 32 -0.73 7.78 2.26
CA THR A 32 -1.33 6.89 3.26
C THR A 32 -2.62 7.45 3.85
N GLN A 33 -2.67 8.76 4.10
CA GLN A 33 -3.89 9.42 4.61
C GLN A 33 -5.02 9.37 3.58
N GLN A 34 -4.73 9.69 2.32
CA GLN A 34 -5.73 9.65 1.26
C GLN A 34 -6.38 8.27 1.13
N ILE A 35 -5.59 7.19 1.28
CA ILE A 35 -6.11 5.82 1.17
C ILE A 35 -6.81 5.35 2.45
N LEU A 36 -6.27 5.67 3.63
CA LEU A 36 -6.85 5.21 4.90
C LEU A 36 -8.13 5.95 5.29
N PHE A 37 -8.35 7.16 4.78
CA PHE A 37 -9.52 7.99 5.11
C PHE A 37 -10.48 8.17 3.94
N ASP A 38 -10.49 7.25 2.97
CA ASP A 38 -11.36 7.28 1.78
C ASP A 38 -11.34 8.66 1.08
N GLY A 39 -10.15 9.25 0.91
CA GLY A 39 -9.96 10.52 0.22
C GLY A 39 -10.25 10.43 -1.30
N PRO A 40 -9.97 11.50 -2.06
CA PRO A 40 -10.23 11.52 -3.51
C PRO A 40 -9.60 10.33 -4.25
N PRO A 41 -10.13 9.94 -5.43
CA PRO A 41 -9.55 8.87 -6.24
C PRO A 41 -8.06 9.11 -6.49
N LEU A 42 -7.24 8.09 -6.31
CA LEU A 42 -5.81 8.11 -6.61
C LEU A 42 -5.61 7.40 -7.96
N PRO A 43 -5.53 8.14 -9.08
CA PRO A 43 -5.46 7.52 -10.39
C PRO A 43 -4.12 6.80 -10.60
N CYS A 44 -4.12 5.77 -11.44
CA CYS A 44 -2.86 5.21 -11.92
C CYS A 44 -2.20 6.21 -12.88
N HIS A 45 -0.96 6.62 -12.60
CA HIS A 45 -0.23 7.58 -13.45
C HIS A 45 0.02 7.07 -14.87
N LYS A 46 0.02 5.74 -15.10
CA LYS A 46 0.05 5.13 -16.44
C LYS A 46 -1.26 5.29 -17.23
N THR A 47 -2.33 5.72 -16.55
CA THR A 47 -3.68 5.84 -17.13
C THR A 47 -4.16 7.29 -17.18
N ILE A 48 -3.31 8.25 -16.81
CA ILE A 48 -3.57 9.67 -16.94
C ILE A 48 -3.26 10.07 -18.39
N PRO A 49 -4.25 10.52 -19.17
CA PRO A 49 -4.01 11.01 -20.52
C PRO A 49 -3.17 12.29 -20.49
N GLY A 50 -2.21 12.42 -21.41
CA GLY A 50 -1.37 13.64 -21.53
C GLY A 50 -2.08 14.83 -22.18
N ASP A 51 -3.34 14.67 -22.58
CA ASP A 51 -4.18 15.66 -23.26
C ASP A 51 -5.01 16.51 -22.28
N GLY A 52 -4.82 16.33 -20.97
CA GLY A 52 -5.54 17.05 -19.93
C GLY A 52 -6.93 16.49 -19.62
N THR A 53 -7.32 15.34 -20.19
CA THR A 53 -8.56 14.66 -19.79
C THR A 53 -8.41 13.91 -18.46
N ASP A 54 -9.53 13.74 -17.76
CA ASP A 54 -9.53 13.11 -16.44
C ASP A 54 -9.04 11.65 -16.49
N ALA A 55 -8.25 11.30 -15.48
CA ALA A 55 -7.77 9.95 -15.30
C ALA A 55 -8.93 8.98 -15.08
N ARG A 56 -8.92 7.85 -15.79
CA ARG A 56 -10.11 6.98 -15.88
C ARG A 56 -10.08 5.79 -14.92
N ALA A 57 -8.99 5.61 -14.17
CA ALA A 57 -8.78 4.38 -13.43
C ALA A 57 -8.09 4.56 -12.08
N MET A 58 -8.64 3.89 -11.05
CA MET A 58 -8.05 3.86 -9.72
C MET A 58 -6.73 3.09 -9.76
N CYS A 59 -5.76 3.51 -8.94
CA CYS A 59 -4.48 2.84 -8.80
C CYS A 59 -4.66 1.44 -8.19
N ALA A 60 -4.29 0.40 -8.94
CA ALA A 60 -4.37 -0.97 -8.49
C ALA A 60 -3.53 -1.24 -7.23
N GLY A 61 -2.32 -0.68 -7.14
CA GLY A 61 -1.47 -0.83 -5.96
C GLY A 61 -2.07 -0.20 -4.70
N ALA A 62 -2.80 0.91 -4.85
CA ALA A 62 -3.50 1.53 -3.72
C ALA A 62 -4.68 0.68 -3.24
N LEU A 63 -5.45 0.09 -4.16
CA LEU A 63 -6.54 -0.83 -3.83
C LEU A 63 -6.02 -2.14 -3.20
N ILE A 64 -4.89 -2.66 -3.69
CA ILE A 64 -4.24 -3.82 -3.10
C ILE A 64 -3.72 -3.49 -1.69
N PHE A 65 -3.15 -2.30 -1.48
CA PHE A 65 -2.76 -1.83 -0.15
C PHE A 65 -3.97 -1.80 0.80
N MET A 66 -5.12 -1.26 0.36
CA MET A 66 -6.37 -1.30 1.14
C MET A 66 -6.76 -2.74 1.50
N ARG A 67 -6.72 -3.68 0.54
CA ARG A 67 -6.99 -5.11 0.80
C ARG A 67 -6.01 -5.70 1.81
N ASN A 68 -4.72 -5.42 1.68
CA ASN A 68 -3.68 -5.94 2.55
C ASN A 68 -3.85 -5.49 4.01
N CYS A 69 -4.28 -4.25 4.24
CA CYS A 69 -4.55 -3.72 5.58
C CYS A 69 -6.00 -3.90 6.05
N ALA A 70 -6.80 -4.72 5.35
CA ALA A 70 -8.22 -4.94 5.61
C ALA A 70 -9.07 -3.65 5.67
N LYS A 71 -8.65 -2.60 4.94
CA LYS A 71 -9.42 -1.36 4.75
C LYS A 71 -10.49 -1.57 3.68
N GLY A 72 -11.75 -1.33 4.05
CA GLY A 72 -12.85 -1.19 3.08
C GLY A 72 -12.73 0.11 2.28
N ALA A 73 -13.35 0.18 1.10
CA ALA A 73 -13.41 1.40 0.28
C ALA A 73 -14.86 1.90 0.27
N HIS A 74 -15.10 3.09 0.83
CA HIS A 74 -16.46 3.64 0.97
C HIS A 74 -16.70 4.89 0.11
N HIS A 75 -15.70 5.34 -0.64
CA HIS A 75 -15.83 6.50 -1.50
C HIS A 75 -16.75 6.20 -2.70
N PRO A 76 -17.71 7.08 -3.05
CA PRO A 76 -18.67 6.83 -4.14
C PRO A 76 -17.99 6.57 -5.49
N ASP A 77 -16.84 7.21 -5.74
CA ASP A 77 -16.15 7.05 -7.02
C ASP A 77 -15.36 5.76 -7.16
N TYR A 78 -14.96 5.06 -6.10
CA TYR A 78 -14.11 3.87 -6.23
C TYR A 78 -14.41 2.75 -5.25
N GLY A 79 -15.48 2.82 -4.45
CA GLY A 79 -15.85 1.78 -3.49
C GLY A 79 -15.86 0.38 -4.13
N ASP A 80 -16.59 0.25 -5.24
CA ASP A 80 -16.70 -1.00 -6.01
C ASP A 80 -15.37 -1.45 -6.65
N ALA A 81 -14.40 -0.55 -6.79
CA ALA A 81 -13.10 -0.87 -7.39
C ALA A 81 -12.31 -1.88 -6.57
N LEU A 82 -12.52 -1.89 -5.25
CA LEU A 82 -11.83 -2.76 -4.29
C LEU A 82 -12.14 -4.24 -4.53
N GLU A 83 -13.35 -4.58 -4.98
CA GLU A 83 -13.77 -5.95 -5.35
C GLU A 83 -13.01 -6.52 -6.54
N THR A 84 -12.35 -5.65 -7.29
CA THR A 84 -11.76 -6.02 -8.55
C THR A 84 -10.28 -6.40 -8.45
N VAL A 85 -9.71 -6.40 -7.24
CA VAL A 85 -8.32 -6.78 -6.93
C VAL A 85 -8.27 -7.77 -5.77
N ALA A 86 -7.28 -8.67 -5.79
CA ALA A 86 -6.96 -9.57 -4.69
C ALA A 86 -5.89 -8.96 -3.78
N PRO A 87 -5.81 -9.35 -2.48
CA PRO A 87 -4.67 -9.00 -1.63
C PRO A 87 -3.36 -9.59 -2.20
N ASP A 88 -2.26 -8.87 -2.01
CA ASP A 88 -0.90 -9.26 -2.40
C ASP A 88 0.11 -8.56 -1.48
N THR A 89 0.44 -9.22 -0.37
CA THR A 89 1.39 -8.72 0.63
C THR A 89 2.86 -8.92 0.22
N GLU A 90 3.11 -9.70 -0.84
CA GLU A 90 4.46 -9.97 -1.34
C GLU A 90 4.97 -8.81 -2.19
N THR A 91 4.12 -8.24 -3.05
CA THR A 91 4.54 -7.16 -3.96
C THR A 91 4.17 -5.76 -3.48
N VAL A 92 3.10 -5.62 -2.68
CA VAL A 92 2.59 -4.34 -2.17
C VAL A 92 2.73 -4.28 -0.66
N PHE A 93 3.03 -3.09 -0.12
CA PHE A 93 3.08 -2.88 1.32
C PHE A 93 1.79 -3.32 2.01
N GLN A 94 1.90 -3.77 3.25
CA GLN A 94 0.73 -4.12 4.05
C GLN A 94 0.34 -3.00 5.00
N TRP A 95 1.32 -2.35 5.63
CA TRP A 95 1.06 -1.35 6.67
C TRP A 95 1.53 0.03 6.24
N SER A 96 0.83 1.08 6.69
CA SER A 96 1.22 2.46 6.41
C SER A 96 2.63 2.76 6.90
N GLN A 97 3.02 2.23 8.06
CA GLN A 97 4.37 2.39 8.59
C GLN A 97 5.44 1.82 7.64
N GLU A 98 5.20 0.67 6.99
CA GLU A 98 6.14 0.11 6.01
C GLU A 98 6.36 1.06 4.83
N PHE A 99 5.27 1.63 4.31
CA PHE A 99 5.31 2.60 3.21
C PHE A 99 6.06 3.87 3.64
N LEU A 100 5.77 4.39 4.83
CA LEU A 100 6.39 5.59 5.39
C LEU A 100 7.89 5.37 5.61
N ASP A 101 8.29 4.26 6.22
CA ASP A 101 9.69 3.95 6.49
C ASP A 101 10.48 3.81 5.19
N HIS A 102 9.93 3.07 4.21
CA HIS A 102 10.54 2.90 2.90
C HIS A 102 10.80 4.23 2.20
N HIS A 103 9.77 5.08 2.10
CA HIS A 103 9.88 6.34 1.35
C HIS A 103 10.60 7.46 2.13
N ASN A 104 10.66 7.38 3.47
CA ASN A 104 11.43 8.32 4.28
C ASN A 104 12.90 7.92 4.45
N ALA A 105 13.27 6.63 4.38
CA ALA A 105 14.64 6.16 4.57
C ALA A 105 15.66 6.83 3.62
N ARG A 106 15.22 7.20 2.40
CA ARG A 106 16.09 7.91 1.45
C ARG A 106 16.28 9.39 1.78
N ARG A 107 15.40 10.00 2.57
CA ARG A 107 15.60 11.39 3.05
C ARG A 107 16.72 11.50 4.07
N THR A 108 17.04 10.42 4.78
CA THR A 108 17.97 10.42 5.90
C THR A 108 19.29 9.69 5.62
N GLY A 109 19.49 9.13 4.42
CA GLY A 109 20.76 8.48 4.06
C GLY A 109 21.10 7.27 4.94
N SER A 110 20.12 6.61 5.55
CA SER A 110 20.38 5.45 6.41
C SER A 110 20.06 4.15 5.65
N LYS A 111 21.09 3.32 5.43
CA LYS A 111 20.94 1.95 4.93
C LYS A 111 20.22 1.11 5.99
N VAL A 112 18.94 0.80 5.76
CA VAL A 112 18.25 -0.28 6.49
C VAL A 112 18.27 -1.52 5.58
N PRO A 113 18.69 -2.70 6.07
CA PRO A 113 18.62 -3.92 5.28
C PRO A 113 17.16 -4.28 5.00
N ALA A 114 16.89 -4.76 3.78
CA ALA A 114 15.59 -5.21 3.34
C ALA A 114 14.98 -6.18 4.38
N ALA A 115 13.76 -5.87 4.82
CA ALA A 115 13.04 -6.67 5.80
C ALA A 115 12.86 -8.10 5.30
N GLY A 116 13.67 -9.01 5.85
CA GLY A 116 13.44 -10.44 5.75
C GLY A 116 12.19 -10.79 6.55
N SER A 117 11.22 -11.37 5.85
CA SER A 117 10.04 -12.01 6.43
C SER A 117 10.49 -13.06 7.46
N ALA A 118 10.14 -12.87 8.73
CA ALA A 118 10.30 -13.87 9.78
C ALA A 118 9.05 -13.87 10.66
N ASN A 119 8.09 -14.70 10.27
CA ASN A 119 6.91 -15.02 11.07
C ASN A 119 7.34 -15.96 12.22
N GLY A 120 7.87 -15.39 13.30
CA GLY A 120 8.30 -16.12 14.49
C GLY A 120 7.27 -16.03 15.61
N ARG A 121 6.22 -16.86 15.58
CA ARG A 121 5.39 -17.08 16.77
C ARG A 121 6.23 -17.78 17.83
N LYS A 122 6.61 -17.06 18.89
CA LYS A 122 7.08 -17.69 20.13
C LYS A 122 5.87 -18.35 20.79
N SER A 123 5.88 -19.67 20.88
CA SER A 123 4.96 -20.45 21.72
C SER A 123 5.04 -19.96 23.16
N LEU A 124 3.89 -19.66 23.77
CA LEU A 124 3.80 -19.40 25.21
C LEU A 124 4.09 -20.69 25.99
N PRO A 125 4.87 -20.65 27.08
CA PRO A 125 5.02 -21.81 27.96
C PRO A 125 3.73 -22.05 28.74
N THR A 126 3.20 -23.27 28.65
CA THR A 126 2.16 -23.79 29.54
C THR A 126 2.76 -23.99 30.93
N GLY A 127 2.29 -23.24 31.92
CA GLY A 127 2.67 -23.42 33.32
C GLY A 127 1.97 -24.64 33.91
N ASP A 128 2.78 -25.56 34.43
CA ASP A 128 2.38 -26.68 35.27
C ASP A 128 1.65 -26.19 36.53
N THR A 129 0.47 -26.74 36.78
CA THR A 129 -0.21 -26.65 38.07
C THR A 129 0.14 -27.91 38.87
N THR A 130 1.15 -27.81 39.73
CA THR A 130 1.37 -28.76 40.83
C THR A 130 0.35 -28.52 41.93
N GLY A 131 -0.18 -29.62 42.46
CA GLY A 131 -1.30 -29.66 43.40
C GLY A 131 -0.97 -29.21 44.82
N GLY A 132 -2.08 -29.07 45.57
CA GLY A 132 -2.17 -29.00 47.01
C GLY A 132 -3.45 -29.72 47.43
#